data_AF-A0A953XGG6-F1
#
_entry.id   AF-A0A953XGG6-F1
#
_cell.length_a   1.000
_cell.length_b   1.000
_cell.length_c   1.000
_cell.angle_alpha   90.00
_cell.angle_beta   90.00
_cell.angle_gamma   90.00
#
_symmetry.space_group_name_H-M   'P 1'
#
loop_
_entity.id
_entity.type
_entity.pdbx_description
1 polymer ?
#
loop_
_entity_poly.entity_id
_entity_poly.type
_entity_poly.pdbx_seq_one_letter_code
_entity_poly.pdbx_strand_id
1 'polypeptide(L)'
;MTERSEARLPDRVQAAIARREALSEILIGWVQFAVLATFAILYAVTPPAADNDRTMLQPVPLALAGYFAFTVLRLILAHLRATPSWLLYLSIVVDTALLLGLIWSFHIQYHQPASFYLKAPTVLYLFIFIALRALRFDARYVIVAGLVAAAGWALMVGYAVEASDQPITRDYVAYMTGNRILLGAEMDKIISILMVTGILALALIRARALLVAAVREGLAAEELSRFFDPAAARAITRADRQIAAGDGVLRNAAVLMVDIRGF
;
A
#
# COMPACT_ATOMS: atom_id res chain seq x y z
N MET A 1 33.21 25.35 3.88
CA MET A 1 32.41 24.79 4.99
C MET A 1 30.96 24.99 4.61
N THR A 2 30.33 23.94 4.07
CA THR A 2 29.03 24.02 3.39
C THR A 2 27.97 23.49 4.35
N GLU A 3 27.25 24.38 5.03
CA GLU A 3 26.10 24.01 5.86
C GLU A 3 24.95 23.52 4.98
N ARG A 4 24.91 22.20 4.72
CA ARG A 4 23.66 21.51 4.44
C ARG A 4 22.88 21.39 5.75
N SER A 5 22.23 22.48 6.16
CA SER A 5 21.13 22.38 7.11
C SER A 5 20.00 21.65 6.39
N GLU A 6 19.84 20.36 6.64
CA GLU A 6 18.63 19.62 6.30
C GLU A 6 17.46 20.42 6.85
N ALA A 7 16.70 21.07 5.96
CA ALA A 7 15.54 21.87 6.31
C ALA A 7 14.47 20.97 6.95
N ARG A 8 14.61 20.72 8.26
CA ARG A 8 13.60 20.11 9.11
C ARG A 8 12.33 20.91 8.89
N LEU A 9 11.28 20.22 8.44
CA LEU A 9 9.96 20.81 8.29
C LEU A 9 9.57 21.47 9.63
N PRO A 10 8.94 22.66 9.64
CA PRO A 10 8.49 23.28 10.89
C PRO A 10 7.61 22.31 11.68
N ASP A 11 7.73 22.28 13.01
CA ASP A 11 7.09 21.26 13.87
C ASP A 11 5.57 21.19 13.68
N ARG A 12 4.93 22.33 13.41
CA ARG A 12 3.51 22.41 13.04
C ARG A 12 3.14 21.61 11.77
N VAL A 13 4.03 21.61 10.77
CA VAL A 13 3.85 20.86 9.52
C VAL A 13 4.02 19.37 9.79
N GLN A 14 5.00 19.00 10.63
CA GLN A 14 5.21 17.60 11.05
C GLN A 14 4.00 17.07 11.82
N ALA A 15 3.45 17.84 12.76
CA ALA A 15 2.26 17.47 13.53
C ALA A 15 1.00 17.32 12.65
N ALA A 16 0.82 18.21 11.67
CA ALA A 16 -0.29 18.10 10.71
C ALA A 16 -0.18 16.86 9.81
N ILE A 17 1.04 16.50 9.40
CA ILE A 17 1.30 15.28 8.62
C ILE A 17 1.05 14.03 9.48
N ALA A 18 1.58 13.99 10.72
CA ALA A 18 1.40 12.85 11.63
C ALA A 18 -0.08 12.57 11.93
N ARG A 19 -0.91 13.61 12.08
CA ARG A 19 -2.35 13.45 12.29
C ARG A 19 -3.06 12.85 11.07
N ARG A 20 -2.59 13.15 9.85
CA ARG A 20 -3.09 12.53 8.61
C ARG A 20 -2.63 11.09 8.48
N GLU A 21 -1.40 10.76 8.87
CA GLU A 21 -0.88 9.38 8.85
C GLU A 21 -1.69 8.44 9.76
N ALA A 22 -2.13 8.91 10.93
CA ALA A 22 -2.97 8.11 11.83
C ALA A 22 -4.36 7.77 11.25
N LEU A 23 -4.99 8.71 10.52
CA LEU A 23 -6.26 8.45 9.84
C LEU A 23 -6.08 7.48 8.66
N SER A 24 -4.97 7.58 7.94
CA SER A 24 -4.62 6.64 6.88
C SER A 24 -4.47 5.22 7.43
N GLU A 25 -3.93 5.03 8.63
CA GLU A 25 -3.76 3.69 9.22
C GLU A 25 -5.10 2.99 9.48
N ILE A 26 -6.10 3.72 9.96
CA ILE A 26 -7.47 3.21 10.16
C ILE A 26 -8.10 2.85 8.81
N LEU A 27 -7.97 3.73 7.81
CA LEU A 27 -8.49 3.48 6.46
C LEU A 27 -7.88 2.20 5.86
N ILE A 28 -6.56 2.01 6.00
CA ILE A 28 -5.88 0.81 5.52
C ILE A 28 -6.44 -0.44 6.21
N GLY A 29 -6.65 -0.38 7.53
CA GLY A 29 -7.24 -1.49 8.28
C GLY A 29 -8.61 -1.89 7.73
N TRP A 30 -9.47 -0.91 7.45
CA TRP A 30 -10.79 -1.14 6.83
C TRP A 30 -10.71 -1.68 5.40
N VAL A 31 -9.80 -1.16 4.57
CA VAL A 31 -9.62 -1.66 3.20
C VAL A 31 -9.14 -3.11 3.22
N GLN A 32 -8.20 -3.46 4.10
CA GLN A 32 -7.74 -4.84 4.25
C GLN A 32 -8.84 -5.77 4.75
N PHE A 33 -9.65 -5.30 5.70
CA PHE A 33 -10.82 -6.04 6.17
C PHE A 33 -11.83 -6.27 5.05
N ALA A 34 -12.10 -5.26 4.21
CA ALA A 34 -12.99 -5.38 3.07
C ALA A 34 -12.47 -6.38 2.02
N VAL A 35 -11.17 -6.35 1.71
CA VAL A 35 -10.53 -7.32 0.80
C VAL A 35 -10.65 -8.74 1.36
N LEU A 36 -10.38 -8.93 2.65
CA LEU A 36 -10.52 -10.23 3.30
C LEU A 36 -11.97 -10.72 3.30
N ALA A 37 -12.93 -9.85 3.65
CA ALA A 37 -14.34 -10.18 3.62
C ALA A 37 -14.79 -10.60 2.22
N THR A 38 -14.29 -9.90 1.18
CA THR A 38 -14.54 -10.27 -0.22
C THR A 38 -14.02 -11.68 -0.51
N PHE A 39 -12.79 -12.02 -0.12
CA PHE A 39 -12.26 -13.38 -0.31
C PHE A 39 -13.03 -14.43 0.49
N ALA A 40 -13.43 -14.13 1.72
CA ALA A 40 -14.21 -15.05 2.54
C ALA A 40 -15.59 -15.33 1.93
N ILE A 41 -16.26 -14.30 1.40
CA ILE A 41 -17.55 -14.45 0.71
C ILE A 41 -17.36 -15.26 -0.57
N LEU A 42 -16.36 -14.92 -1.39
CA LEU A 42 -16.07 -15.67 -2.62
C LEU A 42 -15.81 -17.14 -2.31
N TYR A 43 -15.03 -17.44 -1.28
CA TYR A 43 -14.77 -18.80 -0.85
C TYR A 43 -16.04 -19.52 -0.37
N ALA A 44 -16.91 -18.85 0.39
CA ALA A 44 -18.16 -19.43 0.88
C ALA A 44 -19.20 -19.71 -0.23
N VAL A 45 -19.22 -18.89 -1.28
CA VAL A 45 -20.17 -18.99 -2.40
C VAL A 45 -19.65 -19.93 -3.50
N THR A 46 -18.33 -20.06 -3.65
CA THR A 46 -17.74 -20.91 -4.69
C THR A 46 -17.89 -22.39 -4.31
N PRO A 47 -18.48 -23.22 -5.19
CA PRO A 47 -18.52 -24.67 -4.96
C PRO A 47 -17.10 -25.21 -4.76
N PRO A 48 -16.85 -26.07 -3.75
CA PRO A 48 -15.56 -26.71 -3.61
C PRO A 48 -15.20 -27.46 -4.89
N ALA A 49 -13.93 -27.39 -5.31
CA ALA A 49 -13.41 -28.23 -6.39
C ALA A 49 -13.77 -29.71 -6.13
N ALA A 50 -14.15 -30.43 -7.19
CA ALA A 50 -14.70 -31.79 -7.11
C ALA A 50 -13.74 -32.79 -6.43
N ASP A 51 -12.44 -32.55 -6.51
CA ASP A 51 -11.38 -33.39 -5.94
C ASP A 51 -10.99 -33.00 -4.50
N ASN A 52 -11.76 -32.11 -3.85
CA ASN A 52 -11.53 -31.77 -2.45
C ASN A 52 -12.00 -32.92 -1.55
N ASP A 53 -11.04 -33.71 -1.10
CA ASP A 53 -11.30 -34.74 -0.09
C ASP A 53 -11.71 -34.06 1.23
N ARG A 54 -12.98 -34.20 1.62
CA ARG A 54 -13.60 -33.47 2.75
C ARG A 54 -13.12 -33.94 4.13
N THR A 55 -12.22 -34.91 4.17
CA THR A 55 -11.77 -35.63 5.36
C THR A 55 -10.48 -35.04 5.96
N MET A 56 -9.71 -34.21 5.22
CA MET A 56 -8.52 -33.53 5.73
C MET A 56 -8.79 -32.06 6.13
N LEU A 57 -8.03 -31.56 7.11
CA LEU A 57 -7.97 -30.14 7.48
C LEU A 57 -7.73 -29.28 6.23
N GLN A 58 -8.74 -28.52 5.82
CA GLN A 58 -8.63 -27.67 4.64
C GLN A 58 -7.71 -26.47 4.95
N PRO A 59 -6.61 -26.27 4.20
CA PRO A 59 -5.69 -25.16 4.44
C PRO A 59 -6.32 -23.79 4.18
N VAL A 60 -7.27 -23.69 3.25
CA VAL A 60 -7.88 -22.40 2.86
C VAL A 60 -8.65 -21.75 4.01
N PRO A 61 -9.60 -22.44 4.71
CA PRO A 61 -10.25 -21.89 5.90
C PRO A 61 -9.27 -21.51 7.01
N LEU A 62 -8.21 -22.30 7.23
CA LEU A 62 -7.20 -22.01 8.25
C LEU A 62 -6.41 -20.74 7.90
N ALA A 63 -6.00 -20.58 6.64
CA ALA A 63 -5.32 -19.38 6.18
C ALA A 63 -6.23 -18.14 6.26
N LEU A 64 -7.51 -18.27 5.87
CA LEU A 64 -8.49 -17.19 6.01
C LEU A 64 -8.72 -16.83 7.48
N ALA A 65 -8.85 -17.81 8.37
CA ALA A 65 -9.02 -17.59 9.81
C ALA A 65 -7.77 -16.93 10.43
N GLY A 66 -6.58 -17.38 10.06
CA GLY A 66 -5.31 -16.76 10.48
C GLY A 66 -5.19 -15.32 9.99
N TYR A 67 -5.49 -15.07 8.71
CA TYR A 67 -5.48 -13.72 8.14
C TYR A 67 -6.55 -12.82 8.77
N PHE A 68 -7.72 -13.37 9.10
CA PHE A 68 -8.79 -12.68 9.83
C PHE A 68 -8.37 -12.30 11.24
N ALA A 69 -7.88 -13.26 12.03
CA ALA A 69 -7.42 -13.01 13.39
C ALA A 69 -6.31 -11.95 13.41
N PHE A 70 -5.36 -12.05 12.48
CA PHE A 70 -4.28 -11.09 12.35
C PHE A 70 -4.77 -9.70 11.92
N THR A 71 -5.69 -9.62 10.94
CA THR A 71 -6.27 -8.34 10.49
C THR A 71 -7.06 -7.66 11.61
N VAL A 72 -7.86 -8.42 12.37
CA VAL A 72 -8.62 -7.92 13.52
C VAL A 72 -7.69 -7.43 14.62
N LEU A 73 -6.68 -8.22 14.99
CA LEU A 73 -5.68 -7.83 15.98
C LEU A 73 -5.01 -6.51 15.59
N ARG A 74 -4.60 -6.39 14.33
CA ARG A 74 -3.98 -5.17 13.82
C ARG A 74 -4.95 -3.99 13.81
N LEU A 75 -6.22 -4.20 13.45
CA LEU A 75 -7.24 -3.15 13.47
C LEU A 75 -7.48 -2.65 14.90
N ILE A 76 -7.50 -3.55 15.89
CA ILE A 76 -7.61 -3.19 17.31
C ILE A 76 -6.39 -2.37 17.74
N LEU A 77 -5.17 -2.82 17.44
CA LEU A 77 -3.93 -2.10 17.78
C LEU A 77 -3.85 -0.71 17.12
N ALA A 78 -4.35 -0.59 15.88
CA ALA A 78 -4.45 0.70 15.18
C ALA A 78 -5.43 1.66 15.89
N HIS A 79 -6.59 1.18 16.35
CA HIS A 79 -7.53 1.99 17.12
C HIS A 79 -6.97 2.39 18.49
N LEU A 80 -6.14 1.54 19.09
CA LEU A 80 -5.43 1.82 20.34
C LEU A 80 -4.24 2.78 20.17
N ARG A 81 -3.97 3.28 18.95
CA ARG A 81 -2.81 4.14 18.60
C ARG A 81 -1.46 3.56 19.01
N ALA A 82 -1.37 2.24 19.10
CA ALA A 82 -0.21 1.50 19.59
C ALA A 82 0.47 0.71 18.46
N THR A 83 0.72 1.36 17.32
CA THR A 83 1.32 0.74 16.13
C THR A 83 2.76 1.21 15.93
N PRO A 84 3.72 0.69 16.74
CA PRO A 84 5.12 0.99 16.53
C PRO A 84 5.56 0.49 15.15
N SER A 85 6.43 1.23 14.46
CA SER A 85 6.83 0.97 13.07
C SER A 85 7.33 -0.47 12.82
N TRP A 86 7.96 -1.10 13.83
CA TRP A 86 8.45 -2.48 13.72
C TRP A 86 7.33 -3.51 13.55
N LEU A 87 6.17 -3.30 14.20
CA LEU A 87 5.01 -4.21 14.11
C LEU A 87 4.48 -4.29 12.68
N LEU A 88 4.72 -3.25 11.91
CA LEU A 88 4.20 -3.09 10.55
C LEU A 88 5.09 -3.80 9.53
N TYR A 89 6.40 -3.82 9.77
CA TYR A 89 7.30 -4.72 9.06
C TYR A 89 7.00 -6.18 9.39
N LEU A 90 6.76 -6.50 10.67
CA LEU A 90 6.35 -7.85 11.06
C LEU A 90 5.05 -8.27 10.37
N SER A 91 4.07 -7.37 10.31
CA SER A 91 2.82 -7.61 9.57
C SER A 91 3.03 -7.94 8.11
N ILE A 92 3.95 -7.29 7.42
CA ILE A 92 4.26 -7.58 6.02
C ILE A 92 4.79 -9.00 5.86
N VAL A 93 5.68 -9.40 6.77
CA VAL A 93 6.27 -10.75 6.77
C VAL A 93 5.19 -11.80 7.05
N VAL A 94 4.36 -11.58 8.07
CA VAL A 94 3.27 -12.51 8.43
C VAL A 94 2.25 -12.64 7.31
N ASP A 95 1.76 -11.53 6.72
CA ASP A 95 0.78 -11.56 5.63
C ASP A 95 1.32 -12.36 4.44
N THR A 96 2.56 -12.07 4.03
CA THR A 96 3.23 -12.76 2.92
C THR A 96 3.46 -14.23 3.24
N ALA A 97 3.92 -14.56 4.44
CA ALA A 97 4.16 -15.94 4.87
C ALA A 97 2.87 -16.76 4.93
N LEU A 98 1.76 -16.19 5.40
CA LEU A 98 0.46 -16.84 5.39
C LEU A 98 0.00 -17.16 3.96
N LEU A 99 0.16 -16.23 3.02
CA LEU A 99 -0.21 -16.46 1.63
C LEU A 99 0.70 -17.50 0.96
N LEU A 100 2.02 -17.43 1.16
CA LEU A 100 2.94 -18.41 0.61
C LEU A 100 2.74 -19.79 1.23
N GLY A 101 2.46 -19.87 2.54
CA GLY A 101 2.11 -21.11 3.22
C GLY A 101 0.81 -21.71 2.69
N LEU A 102 -0.19 -20.87 2.38
CA LEU A 102 -1.42 -21.31 1.71
C LEU A 102 -1.13 -21.86 0.31
N ILE A 103 -0.36 -21.15 -0.52
CA ILE A 103 0.01 -21.62 -1.87
C ILE A 103 0.78 -22.94 -1.76
N TRP A 104 1.75 -23.01 -0.85
CA TRP A 104 2.50 -24.22 -0.55
C TRP A 104 1.56 -25.37 -0.18
N SER A 105 0.58 -25.16 0.69
CA SER A 105 -0.32 -26.23 1.14
C SER A 105 -1.09 -26.93 0.01
N PHE A 106 -1.25 -26.31 -1.16
CA PHE A 106 -2.01 -26.89 -2.28
C PHE A 106 -1.38 -28.18 -2.81
N HIS A 107 -0.05 -28.31 -2.88
CA HIS A 107 0.54 -29.56 -3.36
C HIS A 107 0.27 -30.73 -2.39
N ILE A 108 0.20 -30.45 -1.09
CA ILE A 108 -0.17 -31.45 -0.07
C ILE A 108 -1.66 -31.77 -0.17
N GLN A 109 -2.52 -30.75 -0.23
CA GLN A 109 -3.97 -30.90 -0.26
C GLN A 109 -4.45 -31.70 -1.48
N TYR A 110 -3.84 -31.48 -2.64
CA TYR A 110 -4.23 -32.14 -3.90
C TYR A 110 -3.35 -33.36 -4.23
N HIS A 111 -2.48 -33.79 -3.31
CA HIS A 111 -1.53 -34.90 -3.51
C HIS A 111 -0.73 -34.79 -4.82
N GLN A 112 -0.29 -33.56 -5.14
CA GLN A 112 0.48 -33.26 -6.34
C GLN A 112 1.96 -33.00 -6.01
N PRO A 113 2.87 -33.09 -6.99
CA PRO A 113 4.24 -32.62 -6.84
C PRO A 113 4.31 -31.14 -6.47
N ALA A 114 5.35 -30.70 -5.78
CA ALA A 114 5.53 -29.29 -5.37
C ALA A 114 5.52 -28.31 -6.56
N SER A 115 5.91 -28.73 -7.76
CA SER A 115 5.82 -27.91 -8.97
C SER A 115 4.39 -27.50 -9.36
N PHE A 116 3.36 -28.17 -8.83
CA PHE A 116 1.96 -27.86 -9.07
C PHE A 116 1.56 -26.48 -8.54
N TYR A 117 1.96 -26.13 -7.31
CA TYR A 117 1.54 -24.84 -6.72
C TYR A 117 2.12 -23.63 -7.45
N LEU A 118 3.22 -23.79 -8.22
CA LEU A 118 3.82 -22.70 -9.00
C LEU A 118 2.85 -22.17 -10.06
N LYS A 119 1.89 -22.99 -10.49
CA LYS A 119 0.84 -22.62 -11.45
C LYS A 119 -0.39 -22.02 -10.80
N ALA A 120 -0.46 -21.98 -9.47
CA ALA A 120 -1.64 -21.53 -8.76
C ALA A 120 -1.89 -20.03 -9.02
N PRO A 121 -3.12 -19.62 -9.39
CA PRO A 121 -3.43 -18.21 -9.65
C PRO A 121 -3.38 -17.34 -8.38
N THR A 122 -3.37 -17.96 -7.20
CA THR A 122 -3.22 -17.28 -5.90
C THR A 122 -1.92 -16.48 -5.76
N VAL A 123 -0.89 -16.74 -6.59
CA VAL A 123 0.30 -15.88 -6.66
C VAL A 123 -0.05 -14.42 -6.96
N LEU A 124 -1.15 -14.18 -7.70
CA LEU A 124 -1.63 -12.84 -8.02
C LEU A 124 -1.99 -12.03 -6.77
N TYR A 125 -2.26 -12.68 -5.63
CA TYR A 125 -2.60 -12.00 -4.39
C TYR A 125 -1.38 -11.34 -3.73
N LEU A 126 -0.15 -11.73 -4.08
CA LEU A 126 1.06 -11.02 -3.67
C LEU A 126 1.03 -9.56 -4.16
N PHE A 127 0.56 -9.33 -5.38
CA PHE A 127 0.43 -7.98 -5.94
C PHE A 127 -0.63 -7.17 -5.20
N ILE A 128 -1.74 -7.80 -4.77
CA ILE A 128 -2.76 -7.16 -3.95
C ILE A 128 -2.16 -6.73 -2.62
N PHE A 129 -1.37 -7.59 -1.96
CA PHE A 129 -0.73 -7.24 -0.70
C PHE A 129 0.25 -6.08 -0.84
N ILE A 130 1.07 -6.08 -1.91
CA ILE A 130 1.98 -4.97 -2.22
C ILE A 130 1.19 -3.67 -2.47
N ALA A 131 0.12 -3.74 -3.27
CA ALA A 131 -0.73 -2.58 -3.56
C ALA A 131 -1.41 -2.02 -2.30
N LEU A 132 -1.88 -2.90 -1.39
CA LEU A 132 -2.45 -2.49 -0.12
C LEU A 132 -1.44 -1.74 0.76
N ARG A 133 -0.14 -2.05 0.65
CA ARG A 133 0.91 -1.28 1.36
C ARG A 133 1.10 0.12 0.79
N ALA A 134 0.75 0.35 -0.47
CA ALA A 134 0.85 1.68 -1.08
C ALA A 134 -0.12 2.69 -0.46
N LEU A 135 -1.26 2.23 0.08
CA LEU A 135 -2.25 3.07 0.77
C LEU A 135 -1.69 3.79 2.00
N ARG A 136 -0.53 3.37 2.51
CA ARG A 136 0.14 4.01 3.64
C ARG A 136 0.85 5.32 3.31
N PHE A 137 1.01 5.66 2.03
CA PHE A 137 1.78 6.84 1.60
C PHE A 137 3.26 6.82 2.05
N ASP A 138 3.81 5.64 2.34
CA ASP A 138 5.23 5.45 2.65
C ASP A 138 5.81 4.31 1.80
N ALA A 139 6.71 4.67 0.89
CA ALA A 139 7.35 3.76 -0.06
C ALA A 139 8.18 2.66 0.62
N ARG A 140 8.65 2.86 1.86
CA ARG A 140 9.47 1.88 2.57
C ARG A 140 8.72 0.57 2.79
N TYR A 141 7.45 0.64 3.17
CA TYR A 141 6.64 -0.55 3.40
C TYR A 141 6.30 -1.29 2.10
N VAL A 142 6.14 -0.58 1.00
CA VAL A 142 5.94 -1.18 -0.33
C VAL A 142 7.18 -1.93 -0.77
N ILE A 143 8.36 -1.30 -0.63
CA ILE A 143 9.65 -1.93 -0.98
C ILE A 143 9.87 -3.19 -0.15
N VAL A 144 9.69 -3.13 1.16
CA VAL A 144 9.85 -4.31 2.02
C VAL A 144 8.87 -5.41 1.63
N ALA A 145 7.60 -5.08 1.38
CA ALA A 145 6.60 -6.07 0.95
C ALA A 145 6.97 -6.74 -0.37
N GLY A 146 7.42 -5.96 -1.36
CA GLY A 146 7.87 -6.50 -2.64
C GLY A 146 9.11 -7.38 -2.53
N LEU A 147 10.10 -6.98 -1.73
CA LEU A 147 11.31 -7.77 -1.51
C LEU A 147 11.00 -9.08 -0.77
N VAL A 148 10.16 -9.03 0.27
CA VAL A 148 9.73 -10.23 1.01
C VAL A 148 8.92 -11.15 0.11
N ALA A 149 8.03 -10.62 -0.73
CA ALA A 149 7.27 -11.41 -1.70
C ALA A 149 8.16 -12.06 -2.77
N ALA A 150 9.11 -11.31 -3.33
CA ALA A 150 10.06 -11.81 -4.32
C ALA A 150 10.97 -12.89 -3.73
N ALA A 151 11.54 -12.65 -2.55
CA ALA A 151 12.37 -13.63 -1.84
C ALA A 151 11.57 -14.87 -1.46
N GLY A 152 10.35 -14.69 -0.93
CA GLY A 152 9.46 -15.79 -0.58
C GLY A 152 9.05 -16.64 -1.79
N TRP A 153 8.77 -16.01 -2.94
CA TRP A 153 8.52 -16.75 -4.18
C TRP A 153 9.77 -17.47 -4.68
N ALA A 154 10.94 -16.84 -4.63
CA ALA A 154 12.20 -17.50 -4.99
C ALA A 154 12.48 -18.74 -4.11
N LEU A 155 12.21 -18.66 -2.81
CA LEU A 155 12.30 -19.80 -1.89
C LEU A 155 11.30 -20.91 -2.26
N MET A 156 10.07 -20.55 -2.63
CA MET A 156 9.08 -21.51 -3.12
C MET A 156 9.52 -22.20 -4.41
N VAL A 157 10.15 -21.48 -5.34
CA VAL A 157 10.70 -22.07 -6.57
C VAL A 157 11.85 -23.01 -6.23
N GLY A 158 12.77 -22.60 -5.36
CA GLY A 158 13.88 -23.44 -4.90
C GLY A 158 13.38 -24.73 -4.23
N TYR A 159 12.38 -24.62 -3.36
CA TYR A 159 11.73 -25.79 -2.75
C TYR A 159 11.09 -26.71 -3.79
N ALA A 160 10.39 -26.16 -4.79
CA ALA A 160 9.79 -26.98 -5.84
C ALA A 160 10.83 -27.74 -6.66
N VAL A 161 11.97 -27.12 -6.96
CA VAL A 161 13.06 -27.75 -7.71
C VAL A 161 13.68 -28.91 -6.93
N GLU A 162 13.89 -28.75 -5.63
CA GLU A 162 14.48 -29.78 -4.76
C GLU A 162 13.47 -30.89 -4.39
N ALA A 163 12.23 -30.52 -4.10
CA ALA A 163 11.22 -31.43 -3.57
C ALA A 163 10.39 -32.13 -4.67
N SER A 164 10.34 -31.58 -5.89
CA SER A 164 9.64 -32.23 -7.00
C SER A 164 10.61 -33.07 -7.82
N ASP A 165 10.28 -34.34 -8.02
CA ASP A 165 10.97 -35.22 -8.98
C ASP A 165 10.59 -34.89 -10.44
N GLN A 166 10.30 -33.61 -10.72
CA GLN A 166 9.82 -33.14 -12.02
C GLN A 166 10.95 -32.43 -12.77
N PRO A 167 11.16 -32.73 -14.05
CA PRO A 167 12.26 -32.16 -14.81
C PRO A 167 12.05 -30.67 -15.07
N ILE A 168 13.14 -29.91 -15.00
CA ILE A 168 13.20 -28.54 -15.50
C ILE A 168 13.09 -28.57 -17.03
N THR A 169 12.13 -27.83 -17.58
CA THR A 169 11.87 -27.75 -19.02
C THR A 169 12.16 -26.36 -19.55
N ARG A 170 12.46 -26.28 -20.85
CA ARG A 170 12.47 -25.04 -21.64
C ARG A 170 11.30 -24.95 -22.62
N ASP A 171 10.50 -26.01 -22.71
CA ASP A 171 9.31 -26.08 -23.54
C ASP A 171 8.10 -25.56 -22.77
N TYR A 172 7.50 -24.49 -23.29
CA TYR A 172 6.33 -23.83 -22.73
C TYR A 172 5.08 -24.71 -22.77
N VAL A 173 4.88 -25.48 -23.84
CA VAL A 173 3.71 -26.37 -23.96
C VAL A 173 3.80 -27.45 -22.89
N ALA A 174 4.97 -28.09 -22.77
CA ALA A 174 5.21 -29.12 -21.75
C ALA A 174 5.11 -28.59 -20.31
N TYR A 175 5.40 -27.30 -20.09
CA TYR A 175 5.14 -26.63 -18.83
C TYR A 175 3.64 -26.44 -18.58
N MET A 176 2.88 -25.96 -19.56
CA MET A 176 1.45 -25.66 -19.39
C MET A 176 0.57 -26.90 -19.27
N THR A 177 0.95 -28.01 -19.91
CA THR A 177 0.12 -29.23 -19.96
C THR A 177 0.51 -30.29 -18.91
N GLY A 178 1.46 -29.99 -18.01
CA GLY A 178 1.93 -30.96 -17.01
C GLY A 178 2.59 -30.31 -15.80
N ASN A 179 3.24 -31.12 -14.96
CA ASN A 179 3.87 -30.67 -13.72
C ASN A 179 5.36 -30.30 -13.88
N ARG A 180 5.82 -30.04 -15.10
CA ARG A 180 7.22 -29.61 -15.34
C ARG A 180 7.46 -28.20 -14.81
N ILE A 181 8.72 -27.90 -14.49
CA ILE A 181 9.16 -26.59 -13.98
C ILE A 181 9.79 -25.79 -15.12
N LEU A 182 9.27 -24.60 -15.41
CA LEU A 182 9.87 -23.66 -16.36
C LEU A 182 10.44 -22.46 -15.59
N LEU A 183 11.75 -22.48 -15.33
CA LEU A 183 12.40 -21.42 -14.55
C LEU A 183 12.18 -20.01 -15.15
N GLY A 184 12.10 -19.90 -16.48
CA GLY A 184 11.81 -18.62 -17.14
C GLY A 184 10.47 -18.00 -16.72
N ALA A 185 9.41 -18.82 -16.59
CA ALA A 185 8.10 -18.35 -16.15
C ALA A 185 8.12 -17.92 -14.67
N GLU A 186 8.91 -18.61 -13.84
CA GLU A 186 9.04 -18.24 -12.42
C GLU A 186 9.87 -16.97 -12.21
N MET A 187 10.92 -16.78 -13.02
CA MET A 187 11.69 -15.53 -13.01
C MET A 187 10.85 -14.35 -13.48
N ASP A 188 9.98 -14.54 -14.48
CA ASP A 188 9.07 -13.50 -14.97
C ASP A 188 8.13 -12.99 -13.86
N LYS A 189 7.62 -13.89 -13.00
CA LYS A 189 6.82 -13.51 -11.82
C LYS A 189 7.64 -12.69 -10.82
N ILE A 190 8.88 -13.08 -10.53
CA ILE A 190 9.78 -12.33 -9.62
C ILE A 190 10.07 -10.93 -10.18
N ILE A 191 10.42 -10.83 -11.46
CA ILE A 191 10.67 -9.56 -12.14
C ILE A 191 9.41 -8.69 -12.09
N SER A 192 8.24 -9.27 -12.35
CA SER A 192 6.95 -8.55 -12.26
C SER A 192 6.67 -8.03 -10.86
N ILE A 193 6.91 -8.84 -9.82
CA ILE A 193 6.78 -8.42 -8.41
C ILE A 193 7.69 -7.23 -8.12
N LEU A 194 8.97 -7.30 -8.49
CA LEU A 194 9.94 -6.24 -8.27
C LEU A 194 9.62 -4.98 -9.07
N MET A 195 9.16 -5.13 -10.31
CA MET A 195 8.81 -4.00 -11.19
C MET A 195 7.59 -3.25 -10.67
N VAL A 196 6.51 -3.96 -10.33
CA VAL A 196 5.31 -3.35 -9.72
C VAL A 196 5.67 -2.65 -8.41
N THR A 197 6.50 -3.29 -7.58
CA THR A 197 7.02 -2.69 -6.34
C THR A 197 7.76 -1.38 -6.61
N GLY A 198 8.66 -1.38 -7.59
CA GLY A 198 9.44 -0.20 -7.98
C GLY A 198 8.56 0.95 -8.49
N ILE A 199 7.58 0.63 -9.35
CA ILE A 199 6.62 1.62 -9.90
C ILE A 199 5.80 2.23 -8.77
N LEU A 200 5.23 1.40 -7.89
CA LEU A 200 4.44 1.89 -6.75
C LEU A 200 5.30 2.71 -5.78
N ALA A 201 6.51 2.27 -5.48
CA ALA A 201 7.43 3.01 -4.62
C ALA A 201 7.75 4.40 -5.21
N LEU A 202 8.07 4.47 -6.50
CA LEU A 202 8.33 5.74 -7.20
C LEU A 202 7.11 6.66 -7.20
N ALA A 203 5.93 6.10 -7.49
CA ALA A 203 4.67 6.84 -7.47
C ALA A 203 4.41 7.46 -6.08
N LEU A 204 4.65 6.72 -5.00
CA LEU A 204 4.48 7.21 -3.63
C LEU A 204 5.50 8.27 -3.24
N ILE A 205 6.76 8.11 -3.66
CA ILE A 205 7.80 9.13 -3.43
C ILE A 205 7.37 10.46 -4.08
N ARG A 206 6.91 10.39 -5.34
CA ARG A 206 6.42 11.57 -6.06
C ARG A 206 5.17 12.16 -5.41
N ALA A 207 4.20 11.32 -5.04
CA ALA A 207 2.96 11.76 -4.39
C ALA A 207 3.24 12.45 -3.06
N ARG A 208 4.17 11.91 -2.25
CA ARG A 208 4.58 12.51 -0.99
C ARG A 208 5.26 13.87 -1.19
N ALA A 209 6.13 13.99 -2.19
CA ALA A 209 6.77 15.26 -2.53
C ALA A 209 5.74 16.34 -2.92
N LEU A 210 4.76 15.97 -3.77
CA LEU A 210 3.66 16.87 -4.16
C LEU A 210 2.79 17.27 -2.96
N LEU A 211 2.46 16.32 -2.07
CA LEU A 211 1.69 16.61 -0.87
C LEU A 211 2.42 17.59 0.06
N VAL A 212 3.72 17.39 0.26
CA VAL A 212 4.53 18.29 1.10
C VAL A 212 4.61 19.69 0.48
N ALA A 213 4.80 19.80 -0.83
CA ALA A 213 4.79 21.08 -1.53
C ALA A 213 3.43 21.79 -1.37
N ALA A 214 2.32 21.10 -1.64
CA ALA A 214 0.97 21.65 -1.52
C ALA A 214 0.63 22.10 -0.09
N VAL A 215 1.05 21.34 0.94
CA VAL A 215 0.84 21.74 2.35
C VAL A 215 1.67 22.97 2.70
N ARG A 216 2.92 23.07 2.21
CA ARG A 216 3.76 24.25 2.43
C ARG A 216 3.17 25.50 1.78
N GLU A 217 2.73 25.40 0.53
CA GLU A 217 2.08 26.50 -0.20
C GLU A 217 0.76 26.91 0.47
N GLY A 218 -0.07 25.94 0.90
CA GLY A 218 -1.32 26.22 1.60
C GLY A 218 -1.13 26.95 2.92
N LEU A 219 -0.12 26.56 3.72
CA LEU A 219 0.21 27.25 4.96
C LEU A 219 0.75 28.67 4.70
N ALA A 220 1.61 28.84 3.70
CA ALA A 220 2.11 30.16 3.32
C ALA A 220 0.96 31.09 2.88
N ALA A 221 0.02 30.58 2.07
CA ALA A 221 -1.16 31.32 1.65
C ALA A 221 -2.06 31.71 2.85
N GLU A 222 -2.25 30.81 3.81
CA GLU A 222 -3.01 31.09 5.03
C GLU A 222 -2.33 32.18 5.87
N GLU A 223 -1.01 32.12 6.06
CA GLU A 223 -0.27 33.13 6.82
C GLU A 223 -0.28 34.50 6.13
N LEU A 224 -0.05 34.54 4.82
CA LEU A 224 -0.12 35.77 4.02
C LEU A 224 -1.53 36.38 4.09
N SER A 225 -2.58 35.57 4.06
CA SER A 225 -3.97 36.06 4.10
C SER A 225 -4.29 36.88 5.36
N ARG A 226 -3.56 36.66 6.47
CA ARG A 226 -3.73 37.42 7.72
C ARG A 226 -3.27 38.88 7.61
N PHE A 227 -2.45 39.20 6.61
CA PHE A 227 -1.96 40.56 6.34
C PHE A 227 -2.80 41.30 5.30
N PHE A 228 -3.77 40.63 4.67
CA PHE A 228 -4.66 41.24 3.68
C PHE A 228 -6.10 41.35 4.22
N ASP A 229 -6.84 42.33 3.73
CA ASP A 229 -8.29 42.37 3.94
C ASP A 229 -8.93 41.05 3.42
N PRO A 230 -9.86 40.42 4.16
CA PRO A 230 -10.44 39.13 3.77
C PRO A 230 -11.13 39.14 2.40
N ALA A 231 -11.67 40.29 1.95
CA ALA A 231 -12.23 40.40 0.61
C ALA A 231 -11.13 40.45 -0.46
N ALA A 232 -10.03 41.16 -0.19
CA ALA A 232 -8.85 41.18 -1.07
C ALA A 232 -8.18 39.80 -1.17
N ALA A 233 -7.96 39.11 -0.04
CA ALA A 233 -7.37 37.78 0.00
C ALA A 233 -8.19 36.74 -0.79
N ARG A 234 -9.53 36.79 -0.66
CA ARG A 234 -10.44 35.93 -1.45
C ARG A 234 -10.43 36.27 -2.93
N ALA A 235 -10.36 37.56 -3.28
CA ALA A 235 -10.26 37.97 -4.67
C ALA A 235 -8.96 37.48 -5.31
N ILE A 236 -7.82 37.59 -4.60
CA ILE A 236 -6.51 37.10 -5.07
C ILE A 236 -6.49 35.58 -5.25
N THR A 237 -6.98 34.83 -4.25
CA THR A 237 -6.90 33.37 -4.25
C THR A 237 -7.87 32.68 -5.22
N ARG A 238 -8.94 33.36 -5.63
CA ARG A 238 -9.94 32.83 -6.59
C ARG A 238 -9.82 33.42 -7.99
N ALA A 239 -8.86 34.31 -8.23
CA ALA A 239 -8.70 34.91 -9.55
C ALA A 239 -8.22 33.86 -10.56
N ASP A 240 -8.94 33.72 -11.68
CA ASP A 240 -8.56 32.84 -12.79
C ASP A 240 -7.24 33.26 -13.47
N ARG A 241 -6.85 34.52 -13.26
CA ARG A 241 -5.66 35.15 -13.84
C ARG A 241 -4.81 35.71 -12.71
N GLN A 242 -3.50 35.70 -12.91
CA GLN A 242 -2.59 36.34 -11.99
C GLN A 242 -2.92 37.84 -11.91
N ILE A 243 -3.21 38.33 -10.71
CA ILE A 243 -3.55 39.75 -10.47
C ILE A 243 -2.32 40.60 -10.77
N ALA A 244 -2.51 41.65 -11.58
CA ALA A 244 -1.48 42.59 -11.97
C ALA A 244 -1.73 43.97 -11.35
N ALA A 245 -0.66 44.76 -11.24
CA ALA A 245 -0.78 46.16 -10.85
C ALA A 245 -1.66 46.91 -11.87
N GLY A 246 -2.73 47.54 -11.39
CA GLY A 246 -3.74 48.19 -12.22
C GLY A 246 -5.09 47.45 -12.24
N ASP A 247 -5.16 46.21 -11.75
CA ASP A 247 -6.43 45.51 -11.58
C ASP A 247 -7.25 46.12 -10.44
N GLY A 248 -8.50 46.48 -10.73
CA GLY A 248 -9.40 47.11 -9.77
C GLY A 248 -10.86 46.83 -10.09
N VAL A 249 -11.71 46.87 -9.07
CA VAL A 249 -13.16 46.71 -9.21
C VAL A 249 -13.85 47.90 -8.56
N LEU A 250 -14.76 48.53 -9.31
CA LEU A 250 -15.65 49.56 -8.78
C LEU A 250 -16.63 48.91 -7.80
N ARG A 251 -16.75 49.48 -6.61
CA ARG A 251 -17.61 48.98 -5.54
C ARG A 251 -18.17 50.14 -4.72
N ASN A 252 -19.43 50.02 -4.34
CA ASN A 252 -20.03 50.92 -3.37
C ASN A 252 -19.57 50.50 -1.97
N ALA A 253 -19.00 51.43 -1.21
CA ALA A 253 -18.50 51.19 0.14
C ALA A 253 -18.81 52.37 1.06
N ALA A 254 -19.09 52.08 2.33
CA ALA A 254 -19.13 53.08 3.39
C ALA A 254 -17.73 53.15 4.04
N VAL A 255 -17.22 54.35 4.27
CA VAL A 255 -15.88 54.59 4.84
C VAL A 255 -16.01 55.03 6.30
N LEU A 256 -15.32 54.33 7.20
CA LEU A 256 -15.23 54.68 8.62
C LEU A 256 -13.76 54.97 8.95
N MET A 257 -13.52 56.10 9.61
CA MET A 257 -12.19 56.49 10.10
C MET A 257 -12.24 56.54 11.63
N VAL A 258 -11.33 55.82 12.30
CA VAL A 258 -11.20 55.78 13.76
C VAL A 258 -9.73 55.95 14.10
N ASP A 259 -9.45 56.76 15.11
CA ASP A 259 -8.08 57.01 15.58
C ASP A 259 -8.04 57.02 17.11
N ILE A 260 -6.86 56.77 17.66
CA ILE A 260 -6.59 56.82 19.09
C ILE A 260 -6.41 58.29 19.49
N ARG A 261 -7.12 58.70 20.53
CA ARG A 261 -7.05 60.08 21.03
C ARG A 261 -5.68 60.34 21.69
N GLY A 262 -4.90 61.27 21.13
CA GLY A 262 -3.61 61.68 21.70
C GLY A 262 -2.39 60.91 21.18
N PHE A 263 -2.52 60.24 20.04
CA PHE A 263 -1.40 59.71 19.25
C PHE A 263 -0.73 60.83 18.45
#